data_AF-A0A3B0PIF5-F1
#
_entry.id   AF-A0A3B0PIF5-F1
#
_cell.length_a   1.000
_cell.length_b   1.000
_cell.length_c   1.000
_cell.angle_alpha   90.00
_cell.angle_beta   90.00
_cell.angle_gamma   90.00
#
_symmetry.space_group_name_H-M   'P 1'
#
loop_
_entity.id
_entity.type
_entity.pdbx_description
1 polymer ?
#
loop_
_entity_poly.entity_id
_entity_poly.type
_entity_poly.pdbx_seq_one_letter_code
_entity_poly.pdbx_strand_id
1 'polypeptide(L)'
;MFAANAGKKAGEFYTPHEVSQLMSVIAANHLKGLKNVSIYDPTSGSGSLLITLGRELKKIDKNVKIQYYAQEVIYTTYNITRMNLLMNDVHSVNMFAKCGDTLKEDW
;
A
#
# COMPACT_ATOMS: atom_id res chain seq x y z
N MET A 1 14.06 1.07 -7.09
CA MET A 1 12.81 0.29 -7.12
C MET A 1 13.19 -1.17 -7.37
N PHE A 2 13.10 -2.04 -6.36
CA PHE A 2 13.54 -3.44 -6.46
C PHE A 2 12.71 -4.27 -7.46
N ALA A 3 11.44 -3.91 -7.68
CA ALA A 3 10.52 -4.64 -8.55
C ALA A 3 10.80 -4.50 -10.06
N ALA A 4 11.34 -3.36 -10.51
CA ALA A 4 11.62 -3.12 -11.93
C ALA A 4 12.74 -4.03 -12.49
N ASN A 5 13.57 -4.60 -11.62
CA ASN A 5 14.70 -5.47 -11.99
C ASN A 5 14.38 -6.97 -11.86
N ALA A 6 13.22 -7.34 -11.33
CA ALA A 6 12.77 -8.74 -11.35
C ALA A 6 12.10 -8.99 -12.71
N GLY A 7 12.63 -9.92 -13.51
CA GLY A 7 12.21 -10.14 -14.90
C GLY A 7 10.72 -10.46 -15.12
N LYS A 8 10.33 -10.63 -16.39
CA LYS A 8 8.98 -10.77 -17.01
C LYS A 8 7.77 -11.33 -16.22
N LYS A 9 7.95 -12.01 -15.08
CA LYS A 9 6.89 -12.45 -14.15
C LYS A 9 6.61 -11.46 -12.99
N ALA A 10 7.36 -10.34 -12.86
CA ALA A 10 7.19 -9.40 -11.76
C ALA A 10 6.06 -8.37 -11.95
N GLY A 11 5.53 -8.24 -13.17
CA GLY A 11 4.45 -7.29 -13.48
C GLY A 11 3.13 -7.59 -12.75
N GLU A 12 2.92 -8.84 -12.34
CA GLU A 12 1.74 -9.27 -11.57
C GLU A 12 1.73 -8.72 -10.12
N PHE A 13 2.86 -8.19 -9.63
CA PHE A 13 3.00 -7.71 -8.24
C PHE A 13 3.15 -6.19 -8.12
N TYR A 14 3.02 -5.47 -9.24
CA TYR A 14 3.31 -4.06 -9.31
C TYR A 14 2.27 -3.29 -10.14
N THR A 15 1.63 -2.32 -9.51
CA THR A 15 0.85 -1.29 -10.19
C THR A 15 1.83 -0.27 -10.80
N PRO A 16 1.80 -0.01 -12.12
CA PRO A 16 2.61 1.02 -12.76
C PRO A 16 2.58 2.35 -12.00
N HIS A 17 3.69 3.09 -12.01
CA HIS A 17 3.85 4.25 -11.12
C HIS A 17 2.78 5.31 -11.40
N GLU A 18 2.55 5.61 -12.68
CA GLU A 18 1.61 6.61 -13.16
C GLU A 18 0.16 6.25 -12.77
N VAL A 19 -0.19 4.96 -12.82
CA VAL A 19 -1.51 4.46 -12.41
C VAL A 19 -1.67 4.58 -10.90
N SER A 20 -0.67 4.17 -10.13
CA SER A 20 -0.67 4.30 -8.67
C SER A 20 -0.82 5.75 -8.24
N GLN A 21 -0.09 6.65 -8.90
CA GLN A 21 -0.13 8.08 -8.63
C GLN A 21 -1.51 8.67 -8.89
N LEU A 22 -2.11 8.36 -10.05
CA LEU A 22 -3.45 8.84 -10.41
C LEU A 22 -4.50 8.40 -9.38
N MET A 23 -4.55 7.10 -9.07
CA MET A 23 -5.50 6.55 -8.09
C MET A 23 -5.31 7.19 -6.72
N SER A 24 -4.05 7.36 -6.30
CA SER A 24 -3.70 7.96 -5.01
C SER A 24 -4.14 9.42 -4.89
N VAL A 25 -3.97 10.21 -5.95
CA VAL A 25 -4.41 11.62 -5.96
C VAL A 25 -5.93 11.72 -5.85
N ILE A 26 -6.66 10.90 -6.60
CA ILE A 26 -8.14 10.86 -6.55
C ILE A 26 -8.61 10.50 -5.14
N ALA A 27 -8.11 9.40 -4.58
CA ALA A 27 -8.51 8.93 -3.25
C ALA A 27 -8.10 9.92 -2.15
N ALA A 28 -6.89 10.47 -2.19
CA ALA A 28 -6.43 11.44 -1.19
C ALA A 28 -7.27 12.73 -1.20
N ASN A 29 -7.68 13.20 -2.39
CA ASN A 29 -8.55 14.37 -2.49
C ASN A 29 -9.93 14.12 -1.89
N HIS A 30 -10.50 12.92 -2.07
CA HIS A 30 -11.77 12.54 -1.44
C HIS A 30 -11.69 12.45 0.09
N LEU A 31 -10.51 12.16 0.64
CA LEU A 31 -10.28 11.99 2.08
C LEU A 31 -9.80 13.29 2.78
N LYS A 32 -9.73 14.41 2.04
CA LYS A 32 -9.26 15.70 2.56
C LYS A 32 -10.09 16.16 3.77
N GLY A 33 -9.41 16.60 4.82
CA GLY A 33 -10.02 17.10 6.05
C GLY A 33 -10.19 16.04 7.13
N LEU A 34 -10.10 14.75 6.80
CA LEU A 34 -10.05 13.68 7.79
C LEU A 34 -8.69 13.67 8.50
N LYS A 35 -8.71 13.53 9.83
CA LYS A 35 -7.50 13.49 10.66
C LYS A 35 -6.97 12.08 10.88
N ASN A 36 -7.85 11.08 10.82
CA ASN A 36 -7.51 9.67 10.92
C ASN A 36 -8.08 8.98 9.69
N VAL A 37 -7.23 8.28 8.94
CA VAL A 37 -7.58 7.60 7.70
C VAL A 37 -7.09 6.16 7.77
N SER A 38 -7.94 5.22 7.37
CA SER A 38 -7.58 3.82 7.17
C SER A 38 -7.57 3.56 5.67
N ILE A 39 -6.47 3.03 5.16
CA ILE A 39 -6.34 2.65 3.74
C ILE A 39 -6.14 1.14 3.63
N TYR A 40 -6.83 0.51 2.68
CA TYR A 40 -6.82 -0.94 2.51
C TYR A 40 -6.56 -1.33 1.06
N ASP A 41 -5.69 -2.32 0.88
CA ASP A 41 -5.44 -2.99 -0.40
C ASP A 41 -5.54 -4.52 -0.22
N PRO A 42 -6.59 -5.17 -0.76
CA PRO A 42 -6.83 -6.61 -0.60
C PRO A 42 -5.88 -7.50 -1.43
N THR A 43 -5.16 -6.92 -2.39
CA THR A 43 -4.25 -7.62 -3.30
C THR A 43 -2.96 -6.82 -3.41
N SER A 44 -2.36 -6.59 -2.26
CA SER A 44 -1.38 -5.52 -2.05
C SER A 44 -0.08 -5.66 -2.85
N GLY A 45 0.27 -6.86 -3.30
CA GLY A 45 1.51 -7.10 -4.01
C GLY A 45 2.69 -6.55 -3.21
N SER A 46 3.52 -5.73 -3.85
CA SER A 46 4.64 -5.06 -3.17
C SER A 46 4.25 -3.98 -2.14
N GLY A 47 2.97 -3.60 -2.01
CA GLY A 47 2.50 -2.50 -1.15
C GLY A 47 2.74 -1.10 -1.72
N SER A 48 3.20 -0.99 -2.97
CA SER A 48 3.59 0.28 -3.60
C SER A 48 2.42 1.26 -3.73
N LEU A 49 1.19 0.77 -3.98
CA LEU A 49 0.00 1.60 -4.07
C LEU A 49 -0.32 2.26 -2.72
N LEU A 50 -0.34 1.48 -1.64
CA LEU A 50 -0.56 1.97 -0.27
C LEU A 50 0.47 3.05 0.13
N ILE A 51 1.74 2.84 -0.22
CA ILE A 51 2.81 3.83 0.03
C ILE A 51 2.53 5.13 -0.73
N THR A 52 2.14 5.01 -2.01
CA THR A 52 1.84 6.17 -2.86
C THR A 52 0.65 6.95 -2.31
N LEU A 53 -0.43 6.28 -1.93
CA LEU A 53 -1.60 6.90 -1.31
C LEU A 53 -1.24 7.59 0.02
N GLY A 54 -0.45 6.93 0.86
CA GLY A 54 0.03 7.53 2.11
C GLY A 54 0.83 8.82 1.89
N ARG A 55 1.66 8.88 0.84
CA ARG A 55 2.40 10.09 0.46
C ARG A 55 1.48 11.20 -0.04
N GLU A 56 0.48 10.88 -0.88
CA GLU A 56 -0.49 11.88 -1.35
C GLU A 56 -1.34 12.45 -0.20
N LEU A 57 -1.78 11.61 0.74
CA LEU A 57 -2.47 12.07 1.95
C LEU A 57 -1.60 13.04 2.78
N LYS A 58 -0.32 12.70 2.98
CA LYS A 58 0.63 13.56 3.72
C LYS A 58 0.99 14.86 2.98
N LYS A 59 0.87 14.92 1.65
CA LYS A 59 1.00 16.18 0.88
C LYS A 59 -0.15 17.14 1.16
N ILE A 60 -1.37 16.62 1.37
CA ILE A 60 -2.56 17.42 1.68
C ILE A 60 -2.56 17.87 3.15
N ASP A 61 -2.29 16.95 4.08
CA ASP A 61 -2.18 17.25 5.51
C ASP A 61 -1.03 16.44 6.13
N LYS A 62 0.04 17.13 6.53
CA LYS A 62 1.22 16.49 7.13
C LYS A 62 0.92 15.77 8.45
N ASN A 63 -0.15 16.14 9.14
CA ASN A 63 -0.53 15.61 10.45
C ASN A 63 -1.59 14.51 10.37
N VAL A 64 -2.01 14.11 9.16
CA VAL A 64 -2.96 13.00 9.00
C VAL A 64 -2.37 11.71 9.57
N LYS A 65 -3.13 11.03 10.41
CA LYS A 65 -2.78 9.71 10.94
C LYS A 65 -3.32 8.66 9.98
N ILE A 66 -2.45 7.77 9.53
CA ILE A 66 -2.77 6.76 8.51
C ILE A 66 -2.54 5.38 9.08
N GLN A 67 -3.54 4.51 8.99
CA GLN A 67 -3.44 3.08 9.24
C GLN A 67 -3.43 2.35 7.89
N TYR A 68 -2.45 1.46 7.72
CA TYR A 68 -2.20 0.74 6.48
C TYR A 68 -2.64 -0.71 6.63
N TYR A 69 -3.62 -1.11 5.84
CA TYR A 69 -4.15 -2.47 5.79
C TYR A 69 -3.79 -3.11 4.46
N ALA A 70 -3.20 -4.29 4.51
CA ALA A 70 -2.74 -5.01 3.32
C ALA A 70 -3.07 -6.49 3.44
N GLN A 71 -3.56 -7.09 2.35
CA GLN A 71 -3.68 -8.53 2.21
C GLN A 71 -2.90 -8.99 0.97
N GLU A 72 -2.20 -10.12 1.09
CA GLU A 72 -1.44 -10.71 0.00
C GLU A 72 -1.47 -12.24 0.14
N VAL A 73 -1.75 -12.94 -0.95
CA VAL A 73 -1.91 -14.39 -0.95
C VAL A 73 -0.55 -15.10 -1.02
N ILE A 74 0.45 -14.50 -1.66
CA ILE A 74 1.78 -15.08 -1.83
C ILE A 74 2.70 -14.64 -0.68
N TYR A 75 3.12 -15.61 0.14
CA TYR A 75 3.95 -15.38 1.33
C TYR A 75 5.24 -14.56 1.09
N THR A 76 5.94 -14.80 -0.02
CA THR A 76 7.16 -14.04 -0.36
C THR A 76 6.84 -12.58 -0.68
N THR A 77 5.77 -12.33 -1.44
CA THR A 77 5.28 -10.99 -1.78
C THR A 77 4.75 -10.26 -0.55
N TYR A 78 4.05 -10.97 0.34
CA TYR A 78 3.61 -10.46 1.64
C TYR A 78 4.78 -9.90 2.48
N ASN A 79 5.91 -10.61 2.51
CA ASN A 79 7.10 -10.12 3.19
C ASN A 79 7.67 -8.86 2.53
N ILE A 80 7.62 -8.76 1.19
CA ILE A 80 7.99 -7.56 0.45
C ILE A 80 7.07 -6.39 0.81
N THR A 81 5.75 -6.60 0.91
CA THR A 81 4.79 -5.58 1.35
C THR A 81 5.21 -4.97 2.69
N ARG A 82 5.52 -5.81 3.68
CA ARG A 82 5.92 -5.38 5.03
C ARG A 82 7.25 -4.65 5.03
N MET A 83 8.25 -5.18 4.32
CA MET A 83 9.56 -4.54 4.18
C MET A 83 9.43 -3.17 3.51
N ASN A 84 8.65 -3.07 2.43
CA ASN A 84 8.47 -1.81 1.72
C ASN A 84 7.76 -0.77 2.58
N LEU A 85 6.71 -1.14 3.31
CA LEU A 85 6.04 -0.21 4.23
C LEU A 85 7.01 0.28 5.32
N LEU A 86 7.80 -0.62 5.91
CA LEU A 86 8.79 -0.28 6.92
C LEU A 86 9.88 0.67 6.38
N MET A 87 10.43 0.38 5.19
CA MET A 87 11.44 1.22 4.53
C MET A 87 10.90 2.59 4.09
N ASN A 88 9.59 2.77 4.06
CA ASN A 88 8.91 4.02 3.73
C ASN A 88 8.32 4.71 4.98
N ASP A 89 8.96 4.51 6.14
CA ASP A 89 8.65 5.16 7.41
C ASP A 89 7.22 4.91 7.92
N VAL A 90 6.62 3.77 7.56
CA VAL A 90 5.37 3.32 8.17
C VAL A 90 5.72 2.57 9.46
N HIS A 91 5.42 3.20 10.60
CA HIS A 91 5.59 2.57 11.91
C HIS A 91 4.79 1.26 12.03
N SER A 92 5.38 0.25 12.68
CA SER A 92 4.77 -1.07 12.85
C SER A 92 3.38 -1.02 13.49
N VAL A 93 3.15 -0.08 14.41
CA VAL A 93 1.84 0.12 15.08
C VAL A 93 0.72 0.58 14.12
N ASN A 94 1.09 1.10 12.95
CA ASN A 94 0.15 1.55 11.92
C ASN A 94 0.10 0.58 10.73
N MET A 95 0.76 -0.57 10.81
CA MET A 95 0.91 -1.54 9.71
C MET A 95 0.20 -2.85 10.05
N PHE A 96 -0.85 -3.16 9.30
CA PHE A 96 -1.67 -4.36 9.46
C PHE A 96 -1.65 -5.16 8.16
N ALA A 97 -0.68 -6.07 8.03
CA ALA A 97 -0.53 -6.93 6.86
C ALA A 97 -0.94 -8.38 7.19
N LYS A 98 -1.80 -8.97 6.36
CA LYS A 98 -2.26 -10.36 6.44
C LYS A 98 -1.77 -11.17 5.23
N CYS A 99 -1.24 -12.36 5.47
CA CYS A 99 -0.95 -13.33 4.40
C CYS A 99 -2.15 -14.26 4.28
N GLY A 100 -2.90 -14.19 3.18
CA GLY A 100 -4.12 -14.99 3.00
C GLY A 100 -4.87 -14.68 1.70
N ASP A 101 -5.74 -15.61 1.30
CA ASP A 101 -6.60 -15.47 0.12
C ASP A 101 -7.79 -14.56 0.43
N THR A 102 -7.81 -13.36 -0.15
CA THR A 102 -8.85 -12.34 0.10
C THR A 102 -10.28 -12.80 -0.22
N LEU A 103 -10.45 -13.81 -1.08
CA LEU A 103 -11.78 -14.33 -1.43
C LEU A 103 -12.25 -15.46 -0.50
N LYS A 104 -11.34 -16.11 0.24
CA LYS A 104 -11.66 -17.22 1.14
C LYS A 104 -11.59 -16.84 2.61
N GLU A 105 -10.70 -15.92 2.94
CA GLU A 105 -10.43 -15.47 4.29
C GLU A 105 -10.62 -13.96 4.33
N ASP A 106 -11.82 -13.56 4.74
CA ASP A 106 -12.10 -12.15 5.04
C ASP A 106 -11.17 -11.65 6.14
N TRP A 107 -10.91 -10.34 6.13
CA TRP A 107 -9.84 -9.69 6.90
C TRP A 107 -10.01 -9.86 8.41
#